data_AF-A0A820H8X4-F1
#
_entry.id   AF-A0A820H8X4-F1
#
_cell.length_a   1.000
_cell.length_b   1.000
_cell.length_c   1.000
_cell.angle_alpha   90.00
_cell.angle_beta   90.00
_cell.angle_gamma   90.00
#
_symmetry.space_group_name_H-M   'P 1'
#
loop_
_entity.id
_entity.type
_entity.pdbx_description
1 polymer ?
#
loop_
_entity_poly.entity_id
_entity_poly.type
_entity_poly.pdbx_seq_one_letter_code
_entity_poly.pdbx_strand_id
1 'polypeptide(L)'
;LETALTTEPNHPGALHYLIHAYDVAQINISGKAINYILTYQQLVNTLSYSQLLLSHIWMRTGSLLSAKSSDEKSIQISLTLCLIKTMGHNVSNISSTQLEPVLAQLNTPDQVSSFLLCDDENRAYATEWLSFSRLHTGDWLGTLSLINDLYIAYNQTFPALAHHLLFAYRALARVAINLFYWLPYDIQVNSKMKDLEKLAVMFPPV
;
A
#
# COMPACT_ATOMS: atom_id res chain seq x y z
N LEU A 1 19.55 -17.18 9.48
CA LEU A 1 19.42 -16.01 8.58
C LEU A 1 20.33 -14.87 9.01
N GLU A 2 20.30 -14.44 10.28
CA GLU A 2 21.20 -13.40 10.78
C GLU A 2 22.69 -13.75 10.59
N THR A 3 23.08 -15.01 10.83
CA THR A 3 24.43 -15.49 10.51
C THR A 3 24.80 -15.30 9.03
N ALA A 4 23.87 -15.53 8.11
CA ALA A 4 24.12 -15.31 6.68
C ALA A 4 24.38 -13.82 6.39
N LEU A 5 23.68 -12.91 7.07
CA LEU A 5 23.92 -11.46 6.94
C LEU A 5 25.24 -11.00 7.58
N THR A 6 25.86 -11.79 8.45
CA THR A 6 27.22 -11.46 8.93
C THR A 6 28.27 -11.64 7.83
N THR A 7 28.05 -12.60 6.91
CA THR A 7 28.93 -12.87 5.77
C THR A 7 28.54 -12.05 4.55
N GLU A 8 27.23 -11.90 4.29
CA GLU A 8 26.68 -11.17 3.16
C GLU A 8 25.58 -10.19 3.62
N PRO A 9 25.96 -8.98 4.09
CA PRO A 9 25.02 -8.02 4.69
C PRO A 9 23.88 -7.59 3.76
N ASN A 10 24.10 -7.66 2.44
CA ASN A 10 23.15 -7.27 1.42
C ASN A 10 22.48 -8.46 0.73
N HIS A 11 22.52 -9.67 1.30
CA HIS A 11 21.90 -10.83 0.68
C HIS A 11 20.36 -10.63 0.65
N PRO A 12 19.74 -10.45 -0.54
CA PRO A 12 18.34 -10.04 -0.62
C PRO A 12 17.38 -11.10 -0.07
N GLY A 13 17.65 -12.39 -0.33
CA GLY A 13 16.84 -13.49 0.22
C GLY A 13 16.87 -13.58 1.75
N ALA A 14 18.05 -13.42 2.38
CA ALA A 14 18.15 -13.46 3.83
C ALA A 14 17.44 -12.28 4.50
N LEU A 15 17.60 -11.07 3.94
CA LEU A 15 16.85 -9.88 4.36
C LEU A 15 15.34 -10.10 4.23
N HIS A 16 14.88 -10.58 3.08
CA HIS A 16 13.48 -10.88 2.79
C HIS A 16 12.84 -11.78 3.85
N TYR A 17 13.47 -12.94 4.12
CA TYR A 17 12.94 -13.88 5.11
C TYR A 17 13.01 -13.36 6.55
N LEU A 18 14.02 -12.55 6.90
CA LEU A 18 14.07 -11.91 8.21
C LEU A 18 12.97 -10.88 8.40
N ILE A 19 12.69 -10.05 7.37
CA ILE A 19 11.59 -9.10 7.43
C ILE A 19 10.26 -9.84 7.66
N HIS A 20 10.00 -10.92 6.91
CA HIS A 20 8.83 -11.75 7.15
C HIS A 20 8.77 -12.36 8.55
N ALA A 21 9.91 -12.83 9.09
CA ALA A 21 9.96 -13.39 10.45
C ALA A 21 9.59 -12.35 11.53
N TYR A 22 9.79 -11.07 11.25
CA TYR A 22 9.47 -9.96 12.15
C TYR A 22 8.14 -9.25 11.82
N ASP A 23 7.46 -9.57 10.71
CA ASP A 23 6.11 -9.07 10.39
C ASP A 23 5.03 -9.79 11.22
N VAL A 24 4.94 -9.41 12.49
CA VAL A 24 3.97 -9.92 13.45
C VAL A 24 3.19 -8.77 14.09
N ALA A 25 2.01 -9.05 14.65
CA ALA A 25 1.18 -8.03 15.30
C ALA A 25 1.70 -7.60 16.69
N GLN A 26 3.02 -7.41 16.85
CA GLN A 26 3.67 -6.96 18.08
C GLN A 26 4.76 -5.93 17.75
N ILE A 27 4.55 -4.68 18.16
CA ILE A 27 5.41 -3.54 17.79
C ILE A 27 6.88 -3.74 18.18
N ASN A 28 7.15 -4.34 19.34
CA ASN A 28 8.50 -4.64 19.84
C ASN A 28 9.22 -5.70 18.99
N ILE A 29 8.49 -6.62 18.38
CA ILE A 29 9.06 -7.64 17.49
C ILE A 29 9.23 -7.04 16.09
N SER A 30 8.23 -6.37 15.54
CA SER A 30 8.32 -5.73 14.21
C SER A 30 9.33 -4.60 14.15
N GLY A 31 9.55 -3.89 15.26
CA GLY A 31 10.60 -2.87 15.36
C GLY A 31 12.00 -3.43 15.08
N LYS A 32 12.24 -4.73 15.29
CA LYS A 32 13.52 -5.38 14.95
C LYS A 32 13.76 -5.45 13.44
N ALA A 33 12.70 -5.37 12.63
CA ALA A 33 12.80 -5.38 11.19
C ALA A 33 13.31 -4.07 10.58
N ILE A 34 13.28 -2.95 11.33
CA ILE A 34 13.54 -1.60 10.78
C ILE A 34 14.89 -1.54 10.06
N ASN A 35 15.96 -2.07 10.67
CA ASN A 35 17.27 -2.04 10.02
C ASN A 35 17.32 -2.90 8.76
N TYR A 36 16.65 -4.05 8.76
CA TYR A 36 16.59 -4.93 7.58
C TYR A 36 15.78 -4.30 6.45
N ILE A 37 14.65 -3.65 6.73
CA ILE A 37 13.86 -2.99 5.69
C ILE A 37 14.61 -1.81 5.06
N LEU A 38 15.38 -1.04 5.84
CA LEU A 38 16.15 0.09 5.32
C LEU A 38 17.24 -0.38 4.34
N THR A 39 17.94 -1.47 4.67
CA THR A 39 18.91 -2.09 3.75
C THR A 39 18.19 -2.71 2.55
N TYR A 40 17.13 -3.49 2.79
CA TYR A 40 16.40 -4.21 1.76
C TYR A 40 15.80 -3.24 0.72
N GLN A 41 15.23 -2.12 1.17
CA GLN A 41 14.63 -1.08 0.31
C GLN A 41 15.60 -0.56 -0.76
N GLN A 42 16.89 -0.45 -0.44
CA GLN A 42 17.91 0.02 -1.37
C GLN A 42 18.21 -1.01 -2.48
N LEU A 43 18.00 -2.30 -2.19
CA LEU A 43 18.31 -3.41 -3.09
C LEU A 43 17.16 -3.75 -4.04
N VAL A 44 15.92 -3.40 -3.66
CA VAL A 44 14.68 -3.90 -4.30
C VAL A 44 13.74 -2.79 -4.77
N ASN A 45 14.31 -1.66 -5.21
CA ASN A 45 13.56 -0.48 -5.63
C ASN A 45 12.70 -0.68 -6.91
N THR A 46 12.87 -1.80 -7.62
CA THR A 46 12.14 -2.18 -8.83
C THR A 46 11.20 -3.38 -8.63
N LEU A 47 11.08 -3.90 -7.40
CA LEU A 47 10.23 -5.06 -7.10
C LEU A 47 8.99 -4.63 -6.31
N SER A 48 7.82 -4.74 -6.94
CA SER A 48 6.53 -4.33 -6.35
C SER A 48 6.26 -5.03 -5.01
N TYR A 49 6.37 -6.37 -5.00
CA TYR A 49 6.15 -7.17 -3.78
C TYR A 49 7.10 -6.79 -2.65
N SER A 50 8.35 -6.43 -2.97
CA SER A 50 9.30 -6.02 -1.95
C SER A 50 8.92 -4.70 -1.30
N GLN A 51 8.35 -3.74 -2.04
CA GLN A 51 7.87 -2.47 -1.47
C GLN A 51 6.66 -2.69 -0.56
N LEU A 52 5.75 -3.57 -0.96
CA LEU A 52 4.60 -4.00 -0.14
C LEU A 52 5.06 -4.65 1.18
N LEU A 53 6.09 -5.48 1.15
CA LEU A 53 6.66 -6.05 2.37
C LEU A 53 7.17 -4.95 3.35
N LEU A 54 7.71 -3.85 2.83
CA LEU A 54 8.14 -2.73 3.67
C LEU A 54 6.95 -2.04 4.32
N SER A 55 5.85 -1.86 3.58
CA SER A 55 4.66 -1.16 4.08
C SER A 55 4.07 -1.88 5.29
N HIS A 56 4.07 -3.20 5.30
CA HIS A 56 3.62 -4.00 6.44
C HIS A 56 4.36 -3.64 7.71
N ILE A 57 5.70 -3.69 7.69
CA ILE A 57 6.51 -3.35 8.86
C ILE A 57 6.23 -1.91 9.29
N TRP A 58 6.18 -0.96 8.35
CA TRP A 58 5.87 0.42 8.67
C TRP A 58 4.52 0.60 9.35
N MET A 59 3.50 -0.14 8.92
CA MET A 59 2.24 -0.13 9.62
C MET A 59 2.32 -0.75 11.02
N ARG A 60 3.03 -1.89 11.18
CA ARG A 60 3.21 -2.53 12.50
C ARG A 60 3.90 -1.59 13.50
N THR A 61 4.78 -0.71 13.02
CA THR A 61 5.51 0.27 13.82
C THR A 61 4.80 1.61 13.93
N GLY A 62 3.60 1.78 13.36
CA GLY A 62 2.84 3.03 13.38
C GLY A 62 3.40 4.13 12.47
N SER A 63 4.35 3.81 11.59
CA SER A 63 4.96 4.72 10.62
C SER A 63 4.08 4.87 9.37
N LEU A 64 2.87 5.40 9.55
CA LEU A 64 1.80 5.39 8.54
C LEU A 64 2.15 6.09 7.22
N LEU A 65 2.92 7.19 7.25
CA LEU A 65 3.37 7.88 6.03
C LEU A 65 4.37 7.04 5.23
N SER A 66 5.27 6.33 5.91
CA SER A 66 6.20 5.40 5.26
C SER A 66 5.45 4.21 4.67
N ALA A 67 4.44 3.70 5.38
CA ALA A 67 3.58 2.63 4.88
C ALA A 67 2.85 3.06 3.59
N LYS A 68 2.19 4.23 3.61
CA LYS A 68 1.53 4.81 2.44
C LYS A 68 2.50 4.94 1.26
N SER A 69 3.67 5.53 1.46
CA SER A 69 4.67 5.72 0.40
C SER A 69 5.14 4.39 -0.20
N SER A 70 5.38 3.38 0.65
CA SER A 70 5.75 2.03 0.21
C SER A 70 4.64 1.33 -0.58
N ASP A 71 3.38 1.44 -0.14
CA ASP A 71 2.24 0.89 -0.86
C ASP A 71 2.03 1.57 -2.23
N GLU A 72 2.09 2.91 -2.28
CA GLU A 72 2.00 3.67 -3.54
C GLU A 72 3.11 3.26 -4.50
N LYS A 73 4.33 3.09 -3.99
CA LYS A 73 5.46 2.64 -4.79
C LYS A 73 5.28 1.21 -5.28
N SER A 74 4.74 0.32 -4.45
CA SER A 74 4.41 -1.06 -4.83
C SER A 74 3.46 -1.11 -6.02
N ILE A 75 2.37 -0.33 -5.97
CA ILE A 75 1.38 -0.24 -7.05
C ILE A 75 2.02 0.35 -8.32
N GLN A 76 2.75 1.47 -8.22
CA GLN A 76 3.41 2.09 -9.37
C GLN A 76 4.37 1.13 -10.08
N ILE A 77 5.17 0.37 -9.32
CA ILE A 77 6.08 -0.63 -9.90
C ILE A 77 5.28 -1.75 -10.57
N SER A 78 4.23 -2.26 -9.94
CA SER A 78 3.38 -3.34 -10.49
C SER A 78 2.81 -2.94 -11.86
N LEU A 79 2.15 -1.78 -11.89
CA LEU A 79 1.56 -1.21 -13.10
C LEU A 79 2.62 -0.97 -14.18
N THR A 80 3.79 -0.42 -13.81
CA THR A 80 4.90 -0.19 -14.77
C THR A 80 5.37 -1.50 -15.39
N LEU A 81 5.65 -2.53 -14.57
CA LEU A 81 6.13 -3.83 -15.04
C LEU A 81 5.10 -4.53 -15.93
N CYS A 82 3.82 -4.45 -15.57
CA CYS A 82 2.74 -5.03 -16.37
C CYS A 82 2.52 -4.29 -17.69
N LEU A 83 2.72 -2.97 -17.71
CA LEU A 83 2.68 -2.18 -18.92
C LEU A 83 3.83 -2.54 -19.86
N ILE A 84 5.06 -2.64 -19.35
CA ILE A 84 6.24 -3.10 -20.12
C ILE A 84 5.97 -4.48 -20.73
N LYS A 85 5.46 -5.41 -19.92
CA LYS A 85 5.13 -6.77 -20.37
C LYS A 85 4.09 -6.78 -21.49
N THR A 86 3.09 -5.91 -21.39
CA THR A 86 1.97 -5.83 -22.35
C THR A 86 2.37 -5.12 -23.65
N MET A 87 3.18 -4.06 -23.56
CA MET A 87 3.56 -3.22 -24.71
C MET A 87 4.86 -3.68 -25.39
N GLY A 88 5.65 -4.53 -24.73
CA GLY A 88 6.90 -5.09 -25.27
C GLY A 88 8.06 -4.09 -25.36
N HIS A 89 7.94 -2.91 -24.75
CA HIS A 89 9.00 -1.90 -24.70
C HIS A 89 9.00 -1.16 -23.37
N ASN A 90 10.09 -0.47 -23.08
CA ASN A 90 10.25 0.28 -21.85
C ASN A 90 9.34 1.51 -21.88
N VAL A 91 8.44 1.61 -20.90
CA VAL A 91 7.59 2.76 -20.65
C VAL A 91 8.21 3.53 -19.50
N SER A 92 8.28 4.85 -19.63
CA SER A 92 8.64 5.73 -18.52
C SER A 92 7.80 5.39 -17.29
N ASN A 93 8.44 5.28 -16.11
CA ASN A 93 7.76 5.02 -14.84
C ASN A 93 6.48 5.84 -14.75
N ILE A 94 5.35 5.15 -14.58
CA ILE A 94 4.10 5.87 -14.40
C ILE A 94 4.12 6.58 -13.04
N SER A 95 3.73 7.85 -13.01
CA SER A 95 3.55 8.59 -11.75
C SER A 95 2.24 8.23 -11.06
N SER A 96 1.30 7.66 -11.82
CA SER A 96 -0.05 7.33 -11.37
C SER A 96 -0.07 6.04 -10.52
N THR A 97 -0.88 6.07 -9.47
CA THR A 97 -1.36 4.86 -8.76
C THR A 97 -2.75 4.42 -9.24
N GLN A 98 -3.38 5.22 -10.11
CA GLN A 98 -4.70 5.00 -10.67
C GLN A 98 -4.63 4.23 -12.00
N LEU A 99 -5.68 3.47 -12.28
CA LEU A 99 -5.76 2.55 -13.41
C LEU A 99 -6.14 3.26 -14.71
N GLU A 100 -7.11 4.18 -14.66
CA GLU A 100 -7.63 4.86 -15.86
C GLU A 100 -6.54 5.53 -16.72
N PRO A 101 -5.58 6.29 -16.16
CA PRO A 101 -4.52 6.90 -16.94
C PRO A 101 -3.56 5.88 -17.58
N VAL A 102 -3.47 4.68 -17.02
CA VAL A 102 -2.64 3.60 -17.56
C VAL A 102 -3.38 2.88 -18.67
N LEU A 103 -4.67 2.59 -18.47
CA LEU A 103 -5.52 1.96 -19.49
C LEU A 103 -5.63 2.82 -20.75
N ALA A 104 -5.62 4.15 -20.62
CA ALA A 104 -5.63 5.07 -21.76
C ALA A 104 -4.39 4.93 -22.68
N GLN A 105 -3.33 4.25 -22.24
CA GLN A 105 -2.13 3.97 -23.05
C GLN A 105 -2.24 2.68 -23.86
N LEU A 106 -3.28 1.88 -23.61
CA LEU A 106 -3.52 0.60 -24.27
C LEU A 106 -4.51 0.79 -25.42
N ASN A 107 -4.17 0.26 -26.59
CA ASN A 107 -4.91 0.52 -27.83
C ASN A 107 -5.88 -0.60 -28.22
N THR A 108 -5.74 -1.79 -27.61
CA THR A 108 -6.55 -2.95 -27.96
C THR A 108 -7.18 -3.60 -26.72
N PRO A 109 -8.35 -4.26 -26.87
CA PRO A 109 -8.95 -5.05 -25.79
C PRO A 109 -8.01 -6.13 -25.24
N ASP A 110 -7.22 -6.78 -26.10
CA ASP A 110 -6.25 -7.81 -25.68
C ASP A 110 -5.14 -7.23 -24.81
N GLN A 111 -4.66 -6.03 -25.14
CA GLN A 111 -3.69 -5.32 -24.31
C GLN A 111 -4.29 -4.99 -22.94
N VAL A 112 -5.52 -4.48 -22.90
CA VAL A 112 -6.24 -4.20 -21.64
C VAL A 112 -6.39 -5.47 -20.80
N SER A 113 -6.86 -6.56 -21.39
CA SER A 113 -7.06 -7.83 -20.69
C SER A 113 -5.74 -8.41 -20.17
N SER A 114 -4.70 -8.46 -21.01
CA SER A 114 -3.36 -8.93 -20.61
C SER A 114 -2.76 -8.09 -19.48
N PHE A 115 -2.93 -6.77 -19.55
CA PHE A 115 -2.45 -5.84 -18.53
C PHE A 115 -3.16 -6.06 -17.18
N LEU A 116 -4.49 -6.14 -17.20
CA LEU A 116 -5.29 -6.35 -15.99
C LEU A 116 -5.01 -7.70 -15.32
N LEU A 117 -4.79 -8.75 -16.12
CA LEU A 117 -4.44 -10.08 -15.62
C LEU A 117 -3.04 -10.09 -14.99
N CYS A 118 -2.09 -9.35 -15.56
CA CYS A 118 -0.74 -9.25 -15.02
C CYS A 118 -0.71 -8.60 -13.63
N ASP A 119 -1.55 -7.59 -13.40
CA ASP A 119 -1.51 -6.74 -12.21
C ASP A 119 -2.47 -7.20 -11.08
N ASP A 120 -3.34 -8.18 -11.36
CA ASP A 120 -4.43 -8.66 -10.48
C ASP A 120 -3.99 -8.81 -9.01
N GLU A 121 -3.10 -9.77 -8.73
CA GLU A 121 -2.83 -10.20 -7.35
C GLU A 121 -2.11 -9.13 -6.53
N ASN A 122 -1.07 -8.52 -7.10
CA ASN A 122 -0.28 -7.50 -6.43
C ASN A 122 -1.11 -6.24 -6.18
N ARG A 123 -1.92 -5.80 -7.16
CA ARG A 123 -2.76 -4.62 -6.98
C ARG A 123 -3.82 -4.87 -5.91
N ALA A 124 -4.54 -5.99 -5.97
CA ALA A 124 -5.59 -6.29 -5.00
C ALA A 124 -5.06 -6.20 -3.56
N TYR A 125 -3.87 -6.77 -3.34
CA TYR A 125 -3.25 -6.80 -2.02
C TYR A 125 -2.68 -5.43 -1.59
N ALA A 126 -1.90 -4.77 -2.45
CA ALA A 126 -1.33 -3.46 -2.15
C ALA A 126 -2.41 -2.37 -2.00
N THR A 127 -3.50 -2.45 -2.76
CA THR A 127 -4.62 -1.50 -2.65
C THR A 127 -5.41 -1.67 -1.35
N GLU A 128 -5.53 -2.88 -0.80
CA GLU A 128 -6.14 -3.08 0.53
C GLU A 128 -5.35 -2.30 1.60
N TRP A 129 -4.03 -2.48 1.63
CA TRP A 129 -3.16 -1.83 2.61
C TRP A 129 -3.03 -0.33 2.37
N LEU A 130 -2.95 0.10 1.10
CA LEU A 130 -2.94 1.52 0.77
C LEU A 130 -4.22 2.22 1.22
N SER A 131 -5.37 1.56 1.05
CA SER A 131 -6.64 2.08 1.56
C SER A 131 -6.56 2.29 3.07
N PHE A 132 -6.02 1.30 3.81
CA PHE A 132 -5.84 1.43 5.25
C PHE A 132 -4.92 2.60 5.64
N SER A 133 -3.74 2.71 5.02
CA SER A 133 -2.77 3.76 5.33
C SER A 133 -3.26 5.16 4.92
N ARG A 134 -3.98 5.30 3.79
CA ARG A 134 -4.62 6.57 3.39
C ARG A 134 -5.71 7.02 4.36
N LEU A 135 -6.58 6.11 4.81
CA LEU A 135 -7.60 6.45 5.80
C LEU A 135 -6.98 6.98 7.10
N HIS A 136 -5.95 6.31 7.61
CA HIS A 136 -5.29 6.71 8.87
C HIS A 136 -4.45 8.00 8.73
N THR A 137 -4.14 8.42 7.51
CA THR A 137 -3.46 9.69 7.24
C THR A 137 -4.43 10.80 6.83
N GLY A 138 -5.74 10.54 6.85
CA GLY A 138 -6.79 11.49 6.49
C GLY A 138 -6.99 11.70 4.97
N ASP A 139 -6.40 10.85 4.13
CA ASP A 139 -6.53 10.89 2.67
C ASP A 139 -7.77 10.12 2.19
N TRP A 140 -8.94 10.64 2.55
CA TRP A 140 -10.23 10.01 2.26
C TRP A 140 -10.55 9.98 0.76
N LEU A 141 -10.29 11.08 0.05
CA LEU A 141 -10.54 11.17 -1.40
C LEU A 141 -9.62 10.23 -2.19
N GLY A 142 -8.34 10.16 -1.81
CA GLY A 142 -7.42 9.20 -2.39
C GLY A 142 -7.85 7.76 -2.14
N THR A 143 -8.51 7.48 -1.02
CA THR A 143 -9.05 6.14 -0.75
C THR A 143 -10.27 5.80 -1.60
N LEU A 144 -11.18 6.76 -1.83
CA LEU A 144 -12.34 6.55 -2.73
C LEU A 144 -11.89 6.29 -4.17
N SER A 145 -10.85 6.99 -4.63
CA SER A 145 -10.26 6.74 -5.94
C SER A 145 -9.75 5.30 -6.09
N LEU A 146 -9.12 4.75 -5.06
CA LEU A 146 -8.60 3.37 -5.09
C LEU A 146 -9.72 2.34 -5.16
N ILE A 147 -10.84 2.58 -4.47
CA ILE A 147 -12.02 1.73 -4.58
C ILE A 147 -12.56 1.75 -6.02
N ASN A 148 -12.63 2.95 -6.63
CA ASN A 148 -13.07 3.08 -8.01
C ASN A 148 -12.15 2.29 -8.96
N ASP A 149 -10.83 2.35 -8.77
CA ASP A 149 -9.87 1.55 -9.55
C ASP A 149 -10.11 0.05 -9.40
N LEU A 150 -10.36 -0.44 -8.18
CA LEU A 150 -10.70 -1.85 -7.93
C LEU A 150 -12.01 -2.26 -8.63
N TYR A 151 -13.00 -1.37 -8.66
CA TYR A 151 -14.26 -1.61 -9.35
C TYR A 151 -14.11 -1.65 -10.88
N ILE A 152 -13.32 -0.73 -11.45
CA ILE A 152 -13.00 -0.71 -12.89
C ILE A 152 -12.31 -2.02 -13.27
N ALA A 153 -11.29 -2.41 -12.52
CA ALA A 153 -10.58 -3.67 -12.72
C ALA A 153 -11.54 -4.87 -12.72
N TYR A 154 -12.38 -4.97 -11.68
CA TYR A 154 -13.35 -6.05 -11.52
C TYR A 154 -14.33 -6.15 -12.70
N ASN A 155 -14.88 -5.01 -13.15
CA ASN A 155 -15.81 -5.00 -14.27
C ASN A 155 -15.18 -5.45 -15.59
N GLN A 156 -13.86 -5.30 -15.72
CA GLN A 156 -13.12 -5.62 -16.94
C GLN A 156 -12.51 -7.04 -16.96
N THR A 157 -12.57 -7.81 -15.85
CA THR A 157 -11.89 -9.12 -15.72
C THR A 157 -12.79 -10.38 -15.75
N PHE A 158 -14.09 -10.32 -16.08
CA PHE A 158 -14.99 -11.50 -15.98
C PHE A 158 -14.86 -12.58 -17.10
N PRO A 159 -15.02 -13.90 -16.79
CA PRO A 159 -15.11 -14.59 -15.50
C PRO A 159 -13.87 -15.48 -15.26
N ALA A 160 -12.84 -14.99 -14.58
CA ALA A 160 -11.76 -15.84 -14.08
C ALA A 160 -11.43 -15.48 -12.63
N LEU A 161 -11.69 -16.42 -11.73
CA LEU A 161 -11.19 -16.55 -10.35
C LEU A 161 -11.50 -15.38 -9.37
N ALA A 162 -12.49 -15.63 -8.52
CA ALA A 162 -13.07 -14.75 -7.49
C ALA A 162 -12.15 -14.30 -6.33
N HIS A 163 -10.82 -14.38 -6.45
CA HIS A 163 -9.91 -14.07 -5.34
C HIS A 163 -9.78 -12.56 -5.09
N HIS A 164 -9.82 -11.74 -6.14
CA HIS A 164 -9.79 -10.27 -6.05
C HIS A 164 -11.05 -9.68 -5.42
N LEU A 165 -12.21 -10.35 -5.50
CA LEU A 165 -13.41 -9.94 -4.76
C LEU A 165 -13.08 -9.84 -3.28
N LEU A 166 -12.43 -10.85 -2.68
CA LEU A 166 -12.20 -10.83 -1.24
C LEU A 166 -11.41 -9.60 -0.79
N PHE A 167 -10.39 -9.21 -1.55
CA PHE A 167 -9.57 -8.02 -1.26
C PHE A 167 -10.34 -6.72 -1.52
N ALA A 168 -11.07 -6.63 -2.63
CA ALA A 168 -11.91 -5.46 -2.92
C ALA A 168 -13.00 -5.27 -1.87
N TYR A 169 -13.67 -6.34 -1.46
CA TYR A 169 -14.66 -6.34 -0.38
C TYR A 169 -14.05 -5.98 0.97
N ARG A 170 -12.83 -6.44 1.29
CA ARG A 170 -12.12 -6.05 2.52
C ARG A 170 -11.72 -4.57 2.50
N ALA A 171 -11.18 -4.07 1.39
CA ALA A 171 -10.86 -2.66 1.22
C ALA A 171 -12.13 -1.80 1.36
N LEU A 172 -13.20 -2.16 0.65
CA LEU A 172 -14.52 -1.53 0.76
C LEU A 172 -15.06 -1.55 2.19
N ALA A 173 -15.00 -2.70 2.87
CA ALA A 173 -15.46 -2.83 4.25
C ALA A 173 -14.66 -1.95 5.20
N ARG A 174 -13.33 -1.89 5.07
CA ARG A 174 -12.47 -1.01 5.87
C ARG A 174 -12.79 0.45 5.64
N VAL A 175 -13.02 0.84 4.39
CA VAL A 175 -13.40 2.21 4.04
C VAL A 175 -14.77 2.56 4.59
N ALA A 176 -15.75 1.68 4.45
CA ALA A 176 -17.08 1.88 5.02
C ALA A 176 -17.03 2.00 6.54
N ILE A 177 -16.29 1.13 7.23
CA ILE A 177 -16.11 1.22 8.68
C ILE A 177 -15.43 2.55 9.06
N ASN A 178 -14.36 2.95 8.36
CA ASN A 178 -13.68 4.20 8.70
C ASN A 178 -14.54 5.45 8.39
N LEU A 179 -15.22 5.50 7.25
CA LEU A 179 -16.05 6.65 6.87
C LEU A 179 -17.34 6.77 7.68
N PHE A 180 -18.00 5.65 7.98
CA PHE A 180 -19.33 5.69 8.60
C PHE A 180 -19.30 5.48 10.12
N TYR A 181 -18.27 4.82 10.66
CA TYR A 181 -18.13 4.63 12.11
C TYR A 181 -17.07 5.54 12.72
N TRP A 182 -15.87 5.60 12.15
CA TRP A 182 -14.75 6.30 12.80
C TRP A 182 -14.64 7.78 12.45
N LEU A 183 -14.93 8.19 11.22
CA LEU A 183 -14.86 9.59 10.79
C LEU A 183 -15.73 10.52 11.65
N PRO A 184 -16.99 10.18 12.00
CA PRO A 184 -17.77 10.99 12.94
C PRO A 184 -17.09 11.10 14.32
N TYR A 185 -16.44 10.02 14.76
CA TYR A 185 -15.72 9.97 16.03
C TYR A 185 -14.43 10.81 15.99
N ASP A 186 -13.63 10.70 14.93
CA ASP A 186 -12.41 11.48 14.73
C ASP A 186 -12.71 12.97 14.58
N ILE A 187 -13.81 13.35 13.93
CA ILE A 187 -14.26 14.75 13.88
C ILE A 187 -14.60 15.25 15.29
N GLN A 188 -15.34 14.46 16.08
CA GLN A 188 -15.71 14.84 17.45
C GLN A 188 -14.52 14.86 18.41
N VAL A 189 -13.58 13.92 18.28
CA VAL A 189 -12.38 13.86 19.12
C VAL A 189 -11.42 14.99 18.74
N ASN A 190 -11.18 15.23 17.46
CA ASN A 190 -10.33 16.35 17.02
C ASN A 190 -10.97 17.71 17.33
N SER A 191 -12.29 17.86 17.26
CA SER A 191 -12.95 19.10 17.70
C SER A 191 -12.76 19.31 19.20
N LYS A 192 -12.97 18.27 20.01
CA LYS A 192 -12.76 18.32 21.47
C LYS A 192 -11.30 18.55 21.85
N MET A 193 -10.34 17.95 21.14
CA MET A 193 -8.91 18.17 21.37
C MET A 193 -8.52 19.61 21.05
N LYS A 194 -9.03 20.19 19.96
CA LYS A 194 -8.83 21.62 19.65
C LYS A 194 -9.43 22.55 20.71
N ASP A 195 -10.56 22.17 21.29
CA ASP A 195 -11.18 22.93 22.38
C ASP A 195 -10.35 22.81 23.69
N LEU A 196 -9.77 21.64 23.95
CA LEU A 196 -8.86 21.42 25.08
C LEU A 196 -7.51 22.14 24.89
N GLU A 197 -6.96 22.19 23.68
CA GLU A 197 -5.76 22.97 23.36
C GLU A 197 -6.00 24.47 23.55
N LYS A 198 -7.17 24.99 23.17
CA LYS A 198 -7.55 26.39 23.46
C LYS A 198 -7.66 26.67 24.96
N LEU A 199 -8.15 25.70 25.74
CA LEU A 199 -8.20 25.81 27.21
C LEU A 199 -6.80 25.74 27.84
N ALA A 200 -5.90 24.92 27.31
CA ALA A 200 -4.51 24.83 27.76
C ALA A 200 -3.72 26.12 27.52
N VAL A 201 -4.06 26.89 26.47
CA VAL A 201 -3.47 28.23 26.23
C VAL A 201 -3.98 29.28 27.22
N MET A 202 -5.16 29.10 27.82
CA MET A 202 -5.71 30.01 28.84
C MET A 202 -5.12 29.81 30.24
N PHE A 203 -4.46 28.67 30.48
CA PHE A 203 -3.81 28.35 31.75
C PHE A 203 -2.37 27.90 31.48
N PRO A 204 -1.42 28.85 31.28
CA PRO A 204 -0.02 28.47 31.09
C PRO A 204 0.48 27.73 32.34
N PRO A 205 1.38 26.75 32.16
CA PRO A 205 1.91 25.97 33.27
C PRO A 205 2.64 26.89 34.25
N VAL A 206 2.34 26.69 35.55
CA VAL A 206 2.95 27.39 36.70
C VAL A 206 4.41 26.99 36.86
#